data_AF-A0A933KLE9-F1
#
_entry.id   AF-A0A933KLE9-F1
#
_cell.length_a   1.000
_cell.length_b   1.000
_cell.length_c   1.000
_cell.angle_alpha   90.00
_cell.angle_beta   90.00
_cell.angle_gamma   90.00
#
_symmetry.space_group_name_H-M   'P 1'
#
loop_
_entity.id
_entity.type
_entity.pdbx_description
1 polymer ?
#
loop_
_entity_poly.entity_id
_entity_poly.type
_entity_poly.pdbx_seq_one_letter_code
_entity_poly.pdbx_strand_id
1 'polypeptide(L)'
;MITLMPAYHGATVATLGFNGDDTATSNWGAMTVEAERIPAPLTFRAPSAEHATESSLAALHDTLCRVGPERVLAILVEPIGGQSSGVNVPHSVPHRSGVGRTPR
;
A
#
# COMPACT_ATOMS: atom_id res chain seq x y z
N MET A 1 7.33 -7.74 -1.49
CA MET A 1 6.29 -6.88 -2.08
C MET A 1 5.60 -6.15 -0.94
N ILE A 2 5.24 -4.88 -1.13
CA ILE A 2 4.36 -4.14 -0.20
C ILE A 2 3.06 -3.81 -0.94
N THR A 3 1.90 -4.07 -0.32
CA THR A 3 0.57 -3.74 -0.86
C THR A 3 -0.26 -2.98 0.19
N LEU A 4 -1.50 -2.62 -0.15
CA LEU A 4 -2.38 -1.87 0.74
C LEU A 4 -3.41 -2.80 1.43
N MET A 5 -3.91 -2.37 2.58
CA MET A 5 -5.04 -2.96 3.28
C MET A 5 -6.14 -1.90 3.46
N PRO A 6 -7.31 -2.02 2.82
CA PRO A 6 -7.70 -3.06 1.86
C PRO A 6 -7.16 -2.79 0.43
N ALA A 7 -7.02 -3.84 -0.40
CA ALA A 7 -6.62 -3.76 -1.82
C ALA A 7 -7.09 -4.96 -2.65
N TYR A 8 -7.20 -4.79 -3.97
CA TYR A 8 -7.47 -5.88 -4.92
C TYR A 8 -6.48 -5.89 -6.11
N HIS A 9 -5.84 -7.02 -6.33
CA HIS A 9 -4.86 -7.24 -7.39
C HIS A 9 -5.18 -8.46 -8.28
N GLY A 10 -6.35 -9.08 -8.08
CA GLY A 10 -6.85 -10.19 -8.90
C GLY A 10 -7.00 -11.50 -8.15
N ALA A 11 -7.15 -12.57 -8.92
CA ALA A 11 -7.43 -13.93 -8.43
C ALA A 11 -6.51 -15.00 -9.06
N THR A 12 -5.30 -14.63 -9.50
CA THR A 12 -4.27 -15.62 -9.82
C THR A 12 -3.52 -15.99 -8.54
N VAL A 13 -2.88 -17.17 -8.49
CA VAL A 13 -2.25 -17.67 -7.26
C VAL A 13 -1.30 -16.64 -6.63
N ALA A 14 -0.46 -15.96 -7.43
CA ALA A 14 0.41 -14.92 -6.91
C ALA A 14 -0.36 -13.70 -6.37
N THR A 15 -1.39 -13.22 -7.07
CA THR A 15 -2.11 -12.01 -6.67
C THR A 15 -3.04 -12.22 -5.48
N LEU A 16 -3.46 -13.46 -5.21
CA LEU A 16 -4.13 -13.82 -3.96
C LEU A 16 -3.25 -13.51 -2.73
N GLY A 17 -1.92 -13.69 -2.82
CA GLY A 17 -0.99 -13.30 -1.76
C GLY A 17 -0.77 -11.79 -1.62
N PHE A 18 -1.16 -11.01 -2.62
CA PHE A 18 -0.98 -9.55 -2.66
C PHE A 18 -2.21 -8.77 -2.25
N ASN A 19 -3.41 -9.36 -2.34
CA ASN A 19 -4.66 -8.73 -1.95
C ASN A 19 -4.63 -8.26 -0.48
N GLY A 20 -5.19 -7.08 -0.24
CA GLY A 20 -5.42 -6.56 1.11
C GLY A 20 -6.76 -7.06 1.63
N ASP A 21 -6.82 -8.33 2.01
CA ASP A 21 -8.00 -8.99 2.59
C ASP A 21 -7.56 -9.88 3.75
N ASP A 22 -8.21 -9.72 4.90
CA ASP A 22 -7.95 -10.49 6.12
C ASP A 22 -8.15 -11.99 5.93
N THR A 23 -8.97 -12.40 4.95
CA THR A 23 -9.22 -13.83 4.67
C THR A 23 -8.23 -14.44 3.67
N ALA A 24 -7.39 -13.64 3.01
CA ALA A 24 -6.47 -14.13 1.99
C ALA A 24 -5.49 -15.16 2.55
N THR A 25 -4.94 -14.89 3.74
CA THR A 25 -4.01 -15.77 4.45
C THR A 25 -4.68 -17.08 4.87
N SER A 26 -5.85 -16.99 5.51
CA SER A 26 -6.56 -18.18 6.02
C SER A 26 -7.00 -19.12 4.89
N ASN A 27 -7.35 -18.56 3.74
CA ASN A 27 -7.87 -19.33 2.62
C ASN A 27 -6.77 -19.88 1.71
N TRP A 28 -5.67 -19.13 1.53
CA TRP A 28 -4.70 -19.39 0.45
C TRP A 28 -3.25 -19.42 0.89
N GLY A 29 -2.92 -19.13 2.16
CA GLY A 29 -1.54 -18.93 2.63
C GLY A 29 -0.60 -20.11 2.41
N ALA A 30 -1.10 -21.35 2.36
CA ALA A 30 -0.28 -22.52 2.04
C ALA A 30 0.19 -22.58 0.56
N MET A 31 -0.44 -21.80 -0.32
CA MET A 31 -0.18 -21.79 -1.76
C MET A 31 0.40 -20.46 -2.26
N THR A 32 0.49 -19.44 -1.40
CA THR A 32 0.87 -18.09 -1.79
C THR A 32 2.06 -17.58 -0.99
N VAL A 33 2.75 -16.58 -1.54
CA VAL A 33 3.73 -15.79 -0.80
C VAL A 33 3.08 -14.45 -0.49
N GLU A 34 2.95 -14.15 0.79
CA GLU A 34 2.23 -12.97 1.23
C GLU A 34 3.04 -11.69 1.02
N ALA A 35 2.36 -10.63 0.59
CA ALA A 35 2.91 -9.28 0.65
C ALA A 35 2.82 -8.72 2.08
N GLU A 36 3.79 -7.88 2.41
CA GLU A 36 3.68 -6.96 3.53
C GLU A 36 2.57 -5.94 3.22
N ARG A 37 1.73 -5.62 4.20
CA ARG A 37 0.56 -4.76 3.99
C ARG A 37 0.62 -3.54 4.88
N ILE A 38 0.37 -2.39 4.28
CA ILE A 38 0.20 -1.12 5.01
C ILE A 38 -1.25 -0.64 4.86
N PRO A 39 -1.77 0.19 5.77
CA PRO A 39 -3.12 0.74 5.62
C PRO A 39 -3.26 1.52 4.31
N ALA A 40 -4.34 1.28 3.57
CA ALA A 40 -4.74 2.12 2.45
C ALA A 40 -5.16 3.51 2.99
N PRO A 41 -4.87 4.61 2.26
CA PRO A 41 -5.24 5.96 2.69
C PRO A 41 -6.73 6.21 2.45
N LEU A 42 -7.59 5.59 3.24
CA LEU A 42 -9.05 5.70 3.15
C LEU A 42 -9.51 7.07 3.67
N THR A 43 -9.82 7.99 2.75
CA THR A 43 -10.10 9.40 3.08
C THR A 43 -11.39 9.58 3.86
N PHE A 44 -12.42 8.77 3.58
CA PHE A 44 -13.73 8.86 4.24
C PHE A 44 -13.70 8.46 5.72
N ARG A 45 -12.79 7.59 6.14
CA ARG A 45 -12.74 7.04 7.51
C ARG A 45 -11.74 7.74 8.42
N ALA A 46 -10.91 8.60 7.87
CA ALA A 46 -9.87 9.31 8.59
C ALA A 46 -10.37 10.68 9.10
N PRO A 47 -9.72 11.27 10.12
CA PRO A 47 -9.96 12.65 10.55
C PRO A 47 -9.87 13.68 9.42
N SER A 48 -8.99 13.46 8.43
CA SER A 48 -8.92 14.21 7.18
C SER A 48 -8.30 13.36 6.07
N ALA A 49 -8.46 13.81 4.83
CA ALA A 49 -7.89 13.14 3.67
C ALA A 49 -6.35 13.18 3.69
N GLU A 50 -5.77 14.30 4.13
CA GLU A 50 -4.33 14.49 4.35
C GLU A 50 -3.83 13.52 5.42
N HIS A 51 -4.53 13.44 6.55
CA HIS A 51 -4.17 12.54 7.65
C HIS A 51 -4.16 11.07 7.22
N ALA A 52 -5.10 10.66 6.35
CA ALA A 52 -5.10 9.31 5.78
C ALA A 52 -3.80 9.02 5.01
N THR A 53 -3.39 9.95 4.14
CA THR A 53 -2.15 9.83 3.38
C THR A 53 -0.91 9.84 4.27
N GLU A 54 -0.82 10.76 5.24
CA GLU A 54 0.30 10.83 6.18
C GLU A 54 0.43 9.54 7.01
N SER A 55 -0.68 8.98 7.46
CA SER A 55 -0.71 7.72 8.22
C SER A 55 -0.20 6.54 7.38
N SER A 56 -0.65 6.42 6.13
CA SER A 56 -0.17 5.39 5.21
C SER A 56 1.32 5.54 4.87
N LEU A 57 1.81 6.78 4.71
CA LEU A 57 3.23 7.06 4.45
C LEU A 57 4.11 6.73 5.66
N ALA A 58 3.64 7.04 6.88
CA ALA A 58 4.34 6.65 8.11
C ALA A 58 4.42 5.12 8.23
N ALA A 59 3.31 4.42 8.00
CA ALA A 59 3.27 2.96 8.01
C ALA A 59 4.17 2.32 6.93
N LEU A 60 4.27 2.96 5.75
CA LEU A 60 5.22 2.55 4.70
C LEU A 60 6.66 2.67 5.19
N HIS A 61 7.01 3.80 5.80
CA HIS A 61 8.35 4.02 6.34
C HIS A 61 8.70 2.98 7.40
N ASP A 62 7.81 2.76 8.37
CA ASP A 62 8.00 1.79 9.45
C ASP A 62 8.14 0.36 8.90
N THR A 63 7.33 0.01 7.90
CA THR A 63 7.41 -1.28 7.22
C THR A 63 8.74 -1.45 6.48
N LEU A 64 9.22 -0.42 5.76
CA LEU A 64 10.52 -0.47 5.10
C LEU A 64 11.66 -0.65 6.10
N CYS A 65 11.65 0.07 7.23
CA CYS A 65 12.65 -0.07 8.28
C CYS A 65 12.62 -1.46 8.94
N ARG A 66 11.43 -2.01 9.19
CA ARG A 66 11.25 -3.35 9.77
C ARG A 66 11.70 -4.46 8.83
N VAL A 67 11.33 -4.35 7.55
CA VAL A 67 11.57 -5.40 6.54
C VAL A 67 12.99 -5.35 6.00
N GLY A 68 13.61 -4.17 5.99
CA GLY A 68 14.85 -3.89 5.26
C GLY A 68 14.53 -3.47 3.82
N PRO A 69 14.83 -2.23 3.39
CA PRO A 69 14.46 -1.74 2.06
C PRO A 69 15.09 -2.55 0.92
N GLU A 70 16.27 -3.15 1.14
CA GLU A 70 16.95 -4.04 0.19
C GLU A 70 16.21 -5.36 -0.07
N ARG A 71 15.23 -5.71 0.78
CA ARG A 71 14.39 -6.90 0.64
C ARG A 71 13.03 -6.58 -0.01
N VAL A 72 12.79 -5.31 -0.35
CA VAL A 72 11.53 -4.86 -0.96
C VAL A 72 11.72 -4.68 -2.46
N LEU A 73 11.17 -5.63 -3.23
CA LEU A 73 11.21 -5.57 -4.69
C LEU A 73 10.35 -4.43 -5.27
N ALA A 74 9.12 -4.28 -4.78
CA ALA A 74 8.17 -3.30 -5.30
C ALA A 74 7.05 -3.00 -4.28
N ILE A 75 6.41 -1.85 -4.49
CA ILE A 75 5.17 -1.42 -3.85
C ILE A 75 4.07 -1.45 -4.92
N LEU A 76 2.99 -2.19 -4.68
CA LEU A 76 1.87 -2.33 -5.60
C LEU A 76 0.66 -1.57 -5.06
N VAL A 77 0.19 -0.59 -5.82
CA VAL A 77 -0.91 0.29 -5.44
C VAL A 77 -1.89 0.46 -6.60
N GLU A 78 -3.17 0.54 -6.27
CA GLU A 78 -4.21 1.02 -7.18
C GLU A 78 -4.20 2.56 -7.14
N PRO A 79 -4.11 3.28 -8.28
CA PRO A 79 -4.14 4.75 -8.28
C PRO A 79 -5.44 5.33 -7.70
N ILE A 80 -6.55 4.67 -7.99
CA ILE A 80 -7.86 4.83 -7.35
C ILE A 80 -8.24 3.44 -6.88
N GLY A 81 -8.47 3.28 -5.59
CA GLY A 81 -8.79 1.98 -5.02
C GLY A 81 -10.16 1.49 -5.48
N GLY A 82 -10.23 0.26 -6.01
CA GLY A 82 -11.43 -0.30 -6.62
C GLY A 82 -12.28 -1.13 -5.67
N GLN A 83 -12.35 -2.43 -5.94
CA GLN A 83 -13.27 -3.38 -5.29
C GLN A 83 -13.16 -3.39 -3.77
N SER A 84 -11.94 -3.46 -3.22
CA SER A 84 -11.74 -3.63 -1.79
C SER A 84 -11.84 -2.33 -0.99
N SER A 85 -11.71 -1.17 -1.64
CA SER A 85 -11.64 0.14 -0.98
C SER A 85 -12.79 1.08 -1.36
N GLY A 86 -13.66 0.69 -2.28
CA GLY A 86 -14.91 1.38 -2.58
C GLY A 86 -14.74 2.67 -3.37
N VAL A 87 -13.93 2.66 -4.44
CA VAL A 87 -13.63 3.84 -5.27
C VAL A 87 -12.92 4.93 -4.45
N ASN A 88 -12.00 4.52 -3.58
CA ASN A 88 -11.23 5.45 -2.76
C ASN A 88 -10.23 6.23 -3.62
N VAL A 89 -10.40 7.55 -3.68
CA VAL A 89 -9.44 8.46 -4.29
C VAL A 89 -8.48 8.96 -3.20
N PRO A 90 -7.17 8.62 -3.24
CA PRO A 90 -6.22 9.07 -2.25
C PRO A 90 -6.00 10.59 -2.33
N HIS A 91 -5.75 11.23 -1.18
CA HIS A 91 -5.39 12.64 -1.16
C HIS A 91 -4.03 12.87 -1.82
N SER A 92 -3.98 13.78 -2.79
CA SER A 92 -2.73 14.14 -3.47
C SER A 92 -1.83 14.99 -2.57
N VAL A 93 -0.63 14.51 -2.29
CA VAL A 93 0.41 15.37 -1.75
C VAL A 93 1.05 16.17 -2.89
N PRO A 94 1.33 17.47 -2.74
CA PRO A 94 2.12 18.21 -3.71
C PRO A 94 3.43 17.46 -3.95
N HIS A 95 3.81 17.28 -5.22
CA HIS A 95 5.10 16.70 -5.57
C HIS A 95 6.22 17.56 -4.97
N ARG A 96 6.85 17.09 -3.88
CA ARG A 96 8.04 17.76 -3.34
C ARG A 96 9.17 17.59 -4.35
N SER A 97 9.43 18.62 -5.13
CA SER A 97 10.66 18.76 -5.93
C SER A 97 11.86 18.89 -4.99
N GLY A 98 12.31 17.77 -4.43
CA GLY A 98 13.26 17.73 -3.33
C GLY A 98 14.31 16.64 -3.46
N VAL A 99 14.91 16.48 -4.65
CA VAL A 99 16.24 15.89 -4.79
C VAL A 99 17.11 16.99 -5.39
N GLY A 100 18.15 17.37 -4.65
CA GLY A 100 18.96 18.57 -4.88
C GLY A 100 19.41 18.74 -6.33
N ARG A 101 19.10 19.90 -6.90
CA ARG A 101 19.88 20.44 -8.02
C ARG A 101 21.24 20.82 -7.45
N THR A 102 22.27 20.02 -7.72
CA THR A 102 23.64 20.50 -7.64
C THR A 102 23.78 21.69 -8.60
N PRO A 103 24.35 22.83 -8.15
CA PRO A 103 24.55 23.97 -9.03
C PRO A 103 25.54 23.59 -10.13
N ARG A 104 25.17 23.87 -11.39
CA ARG A 104 26.11 23.91 -12.51
C ARG A 104 26.66 25.32 -12.64
#